data_AF-A0A6A6MPX5-F1
#
_entry.id   AF-A0A6A6MPX5-F1
#
_cell.length_a   1.000
_cell.length_b   1.000
_cell.length_c   1.000
_cell.angle_alpha   90.00
_cell.angle_beta   90.00
_cell.angle_gamma   90.00
#
_symmetry.space_group_name_H-M   'P 1'
#
loop_
_entity.id
_entity.type
_entity.pdbx_description
1 polymer ?
#
loop_
_entity_poly.entity_id
_entity_poly.type
_entity_poly.pdbx_seq_one_letter_code
_entity_poly.pdbx_strand_id
1 'polypeptide(L)'
;MQQLAIFQNNSCAVNYLGIVRNDLVVNRFVGFFGKSGGSFYYACGFLKPCDWRLSSFPFNSLISSYADIVRPQRAILGYRQIVRNGFLPDMYTLPAVLKSFSKFMGIGVVRAGLLDEALLLVKTMPMSPDVLIVGVLLSASKAIRILQISQSILDHIIELESRDSRVYVLLSNIYATKQRWTDVTRVRRLMNYKGIKKVAGMSI
;
A
#
# COMPACT_ATOMS: atom_id res chain seq x y z
N MET A 1 -16.99 -34.97 12.53
CA MET A 1 -16.42 -34.13 13.60
C MET A 1 -15.13 -34.72 14.22
N GLN A 2 -14.38 -35.60 13.54
CA GLN A 2 -13.17 -36.24 14.13
C GLN A 2 -11.87 -36.09 13.32
N GLN A 3 -11.89 -35.46 12.13
CA GLN A 3 -10.66 -35.23 11.35
C GLN A 3 -9.91 -33.93 11.70
N LEU A 4 -10.48 -33.04 12.52
CA LEU A 4 -9.85 -31.76 12.91
C LEU A 4 -9.01 -31.83 14.20
N ALA A 5 -9.12 -32.91 14.98
CA ALA A 5 -8.45 -33.02 16.29
C ALA A 5 -7.07 -33.68 16.23
N ILE A 6 -6.73 -34.37 15.14
CA ILE A 6 -5.45 -35.12 15.04
C ILE A 6 -4.27 -34.19 14.72
N PHE A 7 -4.52 -32.96 14.27
CA PHE A 7 -3.46 -31.99 14.01
C PHE A 7 -2.94 -31.25 15.24
N GLN A 8 -3.56 -31.43 16.42
CA GLN A 8 -3.22 -30.64 17.61
C GLN A 8 -2.30 -31.33 18.62
N ASN A 9 -2.15 -32.66 18.62
CA ASN A 9 -1.49 -33.35 19.73
C ASN A 9 -0.46 -34.38 19.28
N ASN A 10 0.79 -33.94 19.13
CA ASN A 10 2.01 -34.76 18.99
C ASN A 10 2.40 -35.09 17.54
N SER A 11 3.62 -34.66 17.16
CA SER A 11 4.44 -35.11 16.00
C SER A 11 4.73 -34.12 14.84
N CYS A 12 4.67 -32.79 15.02
CA CYS A 12 5.06 -31.84 13.95
C CYS A 12 6.03 -30.71 14.36
N ALA A 13 6.75 -30.83 15.47
CA ALA A 13 7.73 -29.81 15.88
C ALA A 13 9.04 -29.84 15.06
N VAL A 14 9.33 -30.92 14.31
CA VAL A 14 10.68 -31.16 13.74
C VAL A 14 10.83 -30.76 12.26
N ASN A 15 9.77 -30.37 11.54
CA ASN A 15 9.91 -29.85 10.15
C ASN A 15 9.16 -28.55 9.87
N TYR A 16 8.42 -28.01 10.83
CA TYR A 16 7.68 -26.77 10.64
C TYR A 16 8.63 -25.57 10.42
N LEU A 17 9.70 -25.48 11.21
CA LEU A 17 10.73 -24.45 11.05
C LEU A 17 11.51 -24.58 9.74
N GLY A 18 11.77 -25.80 9.26
CA GLY A 18 12.45 -26.04 7.99
C GLY A 18 11.61 -25.62 6.78
N ILE A 19 10.30 -25.87 6.84
CA ILE A 19 9.32 -25.44 5.83
C ILE A 19 9.17 -23.92 5.82
N VAL A 20 9.07 -23.31 7.00
CA VAL A 20 8.89 -21.85 7.17
C VAL A 20 10.17 -21.06 6.86
N ARG A 21 11.35 -21.70 6.89
CA ARG A 21 12.62 -21.11 6.40
C ARG A 21 12.77 -21.13 4.88
N ASN A 22 11.93 -21.88 4.16
CA ASN A 22 12.03 -21.97 2.71
C ASN A 22 11.11 -20.95 2.06
N ASP A 23 11.67 -19.84 1.58
CA ASP A 23 10.94 -18.74 0.95
C ASP A 23 10.05 -19.21 -0.20
N LEU A 24 10.43 -20.23 -0.97
CA LEU A 24 9.61 -20.74 -2.08
C LEU A 24 8.34 -21.44 -1.58
N VAL A 25 8.43 -22.20 -0.49
CA VAL A 25 7.28 -22.90 0.09
C VAL A 25 6.36 -21.89 0.77
N VAL A 26 6.94 -20.95 1.50
CA VAL A 26 6.22 -19.84 2.12
C VAL A 26 5.49 -19.01 1.06
N ASN A 27 6.13 -18.70 -0.07
CA ASN A 27 5.51 -17.92 -1.15
C ASN A 27 4.38 -18.67 -1.86
N ARG A 28 4.51 -19.98 -2.10
CA ARG A 28 3.40 -20.78 -2.63
C ARG A 28 2.23 -20.82 -1.65
N PHE A 29 2.51 -20.94 -0.35
CA PHE A 29 1.50 -20.96 0.71
C PHE A 29 0.76 -19.62 0.79
N VAL A 30 1.50 -18.51 0.81
CA VAL A 30 0.96 -17.15 0.78
C VAL A 30 0.11 -16.92 -0.47
N GLY A 31 0.59 -17.32 -1.65
CA GLY A 31 -0.13 -17.22 -2.91
C GLY A 31 -1.42 -18.03 -2.93
N PHE A 32 -1.42 -19.22 -2.30
CA PHE A 32 -2.61 -20.04 -2.11
C PHE A 32 -3.65 -19.33 -1.23
N PHE A 33 -3.27 -18.81 -0.06
CA PHE A 33 -4.20 -18.12 0.85
C PHE A 33 -4.75 -16.83 0.28
N GLY A 34 -3.92 -16.11 -0.49
CA GLY A 34 -4.37 -15.02 -1.34
C GLY A 34 -5.50 -15.50 -2.25
N LYS A 35 -5.17 -16.30 -3.27
CA LYS A 35 -6.11 -16.70 -4.34
C LYS A 35 -7.36 -17.44 -3.87
N SER A 36 -7.25 -18.25 -2.82
CA SER A 36 -8.37 -19.05 -2.29
C SER A 36 -9.33 -18.25 -1.38
N GLY A 37 -9.04 -16.98 -1.10
CA GLY A 37 -9.85 -16.16 -0.20
C GLY A 37 -9.79 -16.61 1.27
N GLY A 38 -8.79 -17.41 1.62
CA GLY A 38 -8.57 -17.99 2.94
C GLY A 38 -8.46 -16.94 4.05
N SER A 39 -8.50 -17.39 5.31
CA SER A 39 -8.44 -16.51 6.48
C SER A 39 -7.06 -15.87 6.60
N PHE A 40 -7.00 -14.54 6.52
CA PHE A 40 -5.78 -13.77 6.71
C PHE A 40 -5.09 -14.09 8.05
N TYR A 41 -5.88 -14.32 9.11
CA TYR A 41 -5.37 -14.69 10.43
C TYR A 41 -4.58 -16.00 10.43
N TYR A 42 -5.01 -16.98 9.64
CA TYR A 42 -4.32 -18.26 9.55
C TYR A 42 -2.98 -18.11 8.80
N ALA A 43 -2.98 -17.35 7.71
CA ALA A 43 -1.75 -17.04 6.98
C ALA A 43 -0.74 -16.28 7.85
N CYS A 44 -1.18 -15.30 8.64
CA CYS A 44 -0.31 -14.62 9.60
C CYS A 44 0.17 -15.52 10.75
N GLY A 45 -0.69 -16.43 11.24
CA GLY A 45 -0.28 -17.44 12.21
C GLY A 45 0.85 -18.33 11.66
N PHE A 46 0.75 -18.70 10.38
CA PHE A 46 1.77 -19.48 9.70
C PHE A 46 3.09 -18.72 9.51
N LEU A 47 3.03 -17.42 9.25
CA LEU A 47 4.22 -16.56 9.09
C LEU A 47 4.79 -16.05 10.43
N LYS A 48 4.10 -16.24 11.56
CA LYS A 48 4.56 -15.78 12.88
C LYS A 48 5.98 -16.26 13.26
N PRO A 49 6.41 -17.49 12.91
CA PRO A 49 7.78 -17.95 13.17
C PRO A 49 8.82 -17.41 12.18
N CYS A 50 8.42 -16.75 11.08
CA CYS A 50 9.38 -16.13 10.15
C CYS A 50 10.05 -14.94 10.83
N ASP A 51 11.38 -14.93 10.85
CA ASP A 51 12.13 -13.75 11.24
C ASP A 51 12.06 -12.72 10.11
N TRP A 52 11.19 -11.73 10.29
CA TRP A 52 10.97 -10.67 9.30
C TRP A 52 12.20 -9.80 9.06
N ARG A 53 13.22 -9.85 9.93
CA ARG A 53 14.51 -9.19 9.71
C ARG A 53 15.31 -9.85 8.60
N LEU A 54 15.04 -11.13 8.31
CA LEU A 54 15.71 -11.89 7.26
C LEU A 54 14.98 -11.76 5.91
N SER A 55 13.65 -11.68 5.92
CA SER A 55 12.86 -11.52 4.69
C SER A 55 11.46 -10.95 4.96
N SER A 56 11.19 -9.76 4.41
CA SER A 56 9.86 -9.12 4.39
C SER A 56 8.96 -9.65 3.26
N PHE A 57 9.54 -10.38 2.31
CA PHE A 57 8.92 -10.78 1.05
C PHE A 57 7.62 -11.61 1.22
N PRO A 58 7.54 -12.59 2.13
CA PRO A 58 6.30 -13.35 2.37
C PRO A 58 5.12 -12.48 2.77
N PHE A 59 5.35 -11.49 3.62
CA PHE A 59 4.32 -10.57 4.10
C PHE A 59 3.92 -9.58 3.02
N ASN A 60 4.88 -9.06 2.26
CA ASN A 60 4.63 -8.20 1.10
C ASN A 60 3.78 -8.91 0.05
N SER A 61 4.11 -10.17 -0.23
CA SER A 61 3.33 -11.04 -1.13
C SER A 61 1.93 -11.31 -0.58
N LEU A 62 1.80 -11.52 0.73
CA LEU A 62 0.51 -11.77 1.37
C LEU A 62 -0.38 -10.54 1.26
N ILE A 63 0.11 -9.38 1.70
CA ILE A 63 -0.59 -8.10 1.60
C ILE A 63 -1.00 -7.83 0.14
N SER A 64 -0.07 -8.00 -0.80
CA SER A 64 -0.35 -7.79 -2.23
C SER A 64 -1.42 -8.73 -2.76
N SER A 65 -1.39 -10.00 -2.36
CA SER A 65 -2.38 -10.99 -2.80
C SER A 65 -3.81 -10.68 -2.31
N TYR A 66 -3.95 -10.15 -1.09
CA TYR A 66 -5.25 -9.68 -0.57
C TYR A 66 -5.63 -8.30 -1.11
N ALA A 67 -4.66 -7.47 -1.47
CA ALA A 67 -4.89 -6.21 -2.18
C ALA A 67 -5.43 -6.45 -3.60
N ASP A 68 -4.98 -7.53 -4.25
CA ASP A 68 -5.41 -7.86 -5.60
C ASP A 68 -6.82 -8.47 -5.67
N ILE A 69 -7.29 -9.04 -4.57
CA ILE A 69 -8.63 -9.62 -4.41
C ILE A 69 -9.56 -8.56 -3.84
N VAL A 70 -10.87 -8.68 -4.14
CA VAL A 70 -11.97 -7.71 -3.89
C VAL A 70 -12.22 -7.39 -2.37
N ARG A 71 -11.23 -7.56 -1.49
CA ARG A 71 -11.33 -7.32 -0.03
C ARG A 71 -10.12 -6.55 0.52
N PRO A 72 -9.91 -5.30 0.10
CA PRO A 72 -8.79 -4.46 0.54
C PRO A 72 -8.80 -4.17 2.05
N GLN A 73 -9.97 -4.23 2.70
CA GLN A 73 -10.08 -4.19 4.16
C GLN A 73 -9.23 -5.27 4.86
N ARG A 74 -9.11 -6.46 4.25
CA ARG A 74 -8.29 -7.55 4.80
C ARG A 74 -6.79 -7.25 4.66
N ALA A 75 -6.37 -6.60 3.58
CA ALA A 75 -4.97 -6.18 3.41
C ALA A 75 -4.58 -5.14 4.48
N ILE A 76 -5.47 -4.20 4.80
CA ILE A 76 -5.25 -3.15 5.81
C ILE A 76 -5.25 -3.72 7.23
N LEU A 77 -6.27 -4.52 7.58
CA LEU A 77 -6.31 -5.24 8.86
C LEU A 77 -5.07 -6.12 9.02
N GLY A 78 -4.64 -6.70 7.92
CA GLY A 78 -3.48 -7.55 7.89
C GLY A 78 -2.18 -6.83 8.14
N TYR A 79 -1.97 -5.71 7.46
CA TYR A 79 -0.87 -4.79 7.72
C TYR A 79 -0.83 -4.36 9.20
N ARG A 80 -1.98 -3.92 9.77
CA ARG A 80 -2.07 -3.53 11.19
C ARG A 80 -1.63 -4.65 12.13
N GLN A 81 -2.05 -5.89 11.86
CA GLN A 81 -1.70 -7.03 12.68
C GLN A 81 -0.20 -7.36 12.58
N ILE A 82 0.35 -7.31 11.38
CA ILE A 82 1.76 -7.58 11.12
C ILE A 82 2.65 -6.53 11.82
N VAL A 83 2.29 -5.25 11.72
CA VAL A 83 2.99 -4.15 12.43
C VAL A 83 2.86 -4.29 13.96
N ARG A 84 1.68 -4.64 14.47
CA ARG A 84 1.49 -4.94 15.91
C ARG A 84 2.36 -6.09 16.40
N ASN A 85 2.66 -7.04 15.54
CA ASN A 85 3.57 -8.15 15.84
C ASN A 85 5.06 -7.76 15.74
N GLY A 86 5.37 -6.49 15.52
CA GLY A 86 6.74 -5.95 15.50
C GLY A 86 7.38 -5.85 14.11
N PHE A 87 6.66 -6.16 13.04
CA PHE A 87 7.17 -6.01 11.68
C PHE A 87 7.40 -4.54 11.32
N LEU A 88 8.58 -4.24 10.78
CA LEU A 88 8.88 -2.92 10.24
C LEU A 88 8.51 -2.87 8.75
N PRO A 89 7.56 -2.02 8.33
CA PRO A 89 7.23 -1.85 6.92
C PRO A 89 8.44 -1.40 6.13
N ASP A 90 8.70 -2.09 5.02
CA ASP A 90 9.73 -1.72 4.07
C ASP A 90 9.15 -0.95 2.87
N MET A 91 10.04 -0.57 1.96
CA MET A 91 9.68 0.12 0.72
C MET A 91 8.73 -0.68 -0.21
N TYR A 92 8.51 -1.97 0.02
CA TYR A 92 7.59 -2.76 -0.79
C TYR A 92 6.25 -2.99 -0.08
N THR A 93 6.24 -2.94 1.25
CA THR A 93 5.06 -3.08 2.10
C THR A 93 4.08 -1.93 1.87
N LEU A 94 4.56 -0.69 1.97
CA LEU A 94 3.69 0.49 1.96
C LEU A 94 2.97 0.67 0.61
N PRO A 95 3.64 0.53 -0.56
CA PRO A 95 2.94 0.54 -1.85
C PRO A 95 1.94 -0.60 -1.99
N ALA A 96 2.25 -1.82 -1.52
CA ALA A 96 1.34 -2.96 -1.59
C ALA A 96 0.05 -2.71 -0.80
N VAL A 97 0.19 -2.17 0.42
CA VAL A 97 -0.93 -1.76 1.26
C VAL A 97 -1.72 -0.65 0.57
N LEU A 98 -1.07 0.41 0.07
CA LEU A 98 -1.72 1.55 -0.59
C LEU A 98 -2.43 1.17 -1.89
N LYS A 99 -1.91 0.20 -2.64
CA LYS A 99 -2.58 -0.36 -3.83
C LYS A 99 -3.92 -1.03 -3.46
N SER A 100 -4.03 -1.60 -2.26
CA SER A 100 -5.32 -2.11 -1.76
C SER A 100 -6.33 -0.98 -1.58
N PHE A 101 -5.90 0.19 -1.07
CA PHE A 101 -6.76 1.36 -1.01
C PHE A 101 -7.15 1.81 -2.42
N SER A 102 -6.22 1.81 -3.39
CA SER A 102 -6.53 2.14 -4.80
C SER A 102 -7.72 1.35 -5.37
N LYS A 103 -7.72 0.03 -5.17
CA LYS A 103 -8.82 -0.85 -5.60
C LYS A 103 -10.10 -0.68 -4.79
N PHE A 104 -10.00 -0.32 -3.50
CA PHE A 104 -11.17 -0.07 -2.64
C PHE A 104 -11.88 1.24 -2.96
N MET A 105 -11.09 2.29 -3.17
CA MET A 105 -11.56 3.67 -3.24
C MET A 105 -12.26 3.98 -4.58
N GLY A 106 -12.08 3.13 -5.60
CA GLY A 106 -12.92 3.11 -6.81
C GLY A 106 -14.36 2.62 -6.59
N ILE A 107 -14.67 2.00 -5.43
CA ILE A 107 -16.00 1.43 -5.10
C ILE A 107 -16.84 2.41 -4.24
N GLY A 108 -16.56 3.71 -4.28
CA GLY A 108 -17.50 4.76 -3.87
C GLY A 108 -17.81 4.91 -2.37
N VAL A 109 -17.25 4.10 -1.47
CA VAL A 109 -17.48 4.25 -0.02
C VAL A 109 -16.16 4.18 0.75
N VAL A 110 -15.52 5.33 0.88
CA VAL A 110 -14.39 5.49 1.80
C VAL A 110 -14.93 6.09 3.09
N ARG A 111 -14.94 5.30 4.17
CA ARG A 111 -15.20 5.83 5.51
C ARG A 111 -14.09 6.83 5.84
N ALA A 112 -14.43 7.98 6.42
CA ALA A 112 -13.50 9.08 6.68
C ALA A 112 -12.17 8.61 7.34
N GLY A 113 -12.24 7.71 8.32
CA GLY A 113 -11.06 7.19 9.01
C GLY A 113 -10.12 6.33 8.16
N LEU A 114 -10.60 5.74 7.07
CA LEU A 114 -9.76 4.96 6.15
C LEU A 114 -8.89 5.87 5.28
N LEU A 115 -9.40 7.06 4.97
CA LEU A 115 -8.69 8.06 4.18
C LEU A 115 -7.60 8.76 5.02
N ASP A 116 -7.88 9.01 6.29
CA ASP A 116 -6.89 9.52 7.26
C ASP A 116 -5.73 8.54 7.45
N GLU A 117 -6.05 7.25 7.56
CA GLU A 117 -5.05 6.19 7.65
C GLU A 117 -4.21 6.06 6.37
N ALA A 118 -4.83 6.13 5.20
CA ALA A 118 -4.12 6.10 3.93
C ALA A 118 -3.18 7.32 3.77
N LEU A 119 -3.60 8.49 4.22
CA LEU A 119 -2.76 9.69 4.23
C LEU A 119 -1.58 9.55 5.20
N LEU A 120 -1.81 9.01 6.40
CA LEU A 120 -0.75 8.73 7.36
C LEU A 120 0.28 7.76 6.77
N LEU A 121 -0.19 6.71 6.10
CA LEU A 121 0.69 5.74 5.42
C LEU A 121 1.56 6.42 4.36
N VAL A 122 0.99 7.29 3.53
CA VAL A 122 1.76 8.06 2.54
C VAL A 122 2.84 8.91 3.20
N LYS A 123 2.52 9.61 4.29
CA LYS A 123 3.51 10.40 5.04
C LYS A 123 4.64 9.57 5.64
N THR A 124 4.37 8.31 5.98
CA THR A 124 5.40 7.40 6.50
C THR A 124 6.25 6.74 5.40
N MET A 125 5.93 6.95 4.12
CA MET A 125 6.69 6.33 3.03
C MET A 125 8.08 6.96 2.90
N PRO A 126 9.17 6.16 2.89
CA PRO A 126 10.53 6.64 2.63
C PRO A 126 10.79 6.97 1.16
N MET A 127 9.77 6.95 0.31
CA MET A 127 9.85 7.18 -1.13
C MET A 127 8.56 7.81 -1.64
N SER A 128 8.63 8.42 -2.82
CA SER A 128 7.51 9.20 -3.33
C SER A 128 6.33 8.31 -3.69
N PRO A 129 5.10 8.66 -3.28
CA PRO A 129 3.91 7.93 -3.70
C PRO A 129 3.76 8.00 -5.23
N ASP A 130 3.40 6.88 -5.83
CA ASP A 130 3.14 6.80 -7.27
C ASP A 130 1.86 7.55 -7.64
N VAL A 131 1.74 7.96 -8.91
CA VAL A 131 0.62 8.74 -9.44
C VAL A 131 -0.73 8.07 -9.20
N LEU A 132 -0.77 6.74 -9.23
CA LEU A 132 -1.97 5.96 -8.97
C LEU A 132 -2.44 6.15 -7.52
N ILE A 133 -1.53 6.10 -6.55
CA ILE A 133 -1.83 6.28 -5.13
C ILE A 133 -2.38 7.68 -4.88
N VAL A 134 -1.71 8.69 -5.44
CA VAL A 134 -2.12 10.09 -5.33
C VAL A 134 -3.50 10.32 -5.96
N GLY A 135 -3.71 9.80 -7.18
CA GLY A 135 -4.98 9.96 -7.89
C GLY A 135 -6.15 9.38 -7.12
N VAL A 136 -5.94 8.21 -6.51
CA VAL A 136 -7.00 7.53 -5.77
C VAL A 136 -7.29 8.24 -4.44
N LEU A 137 -6.26 8.68 -3.70
CA LEU A 137 -6.47 9.47 -2.47
C LEU A 137 -7.32 10.73 -2.74
N LEU A 138 -7.03 11.41 -3.85
CA LEU A 138 -7.76 12.61 -4.24
C LEU A 138 -9.19 12.28 -4.72
N SER A 139 -9.41 11.18 -5.44
CA SER A 139 -10.74 10.77 -5.90
C SER A 139 -11.66 10.35 -4.76
N ALA A 140 -11.12 9.73 -3.71
CA ALA A 140 -11.85 9.32 -2.52
C ALA A 140 -12.19 10.45 -1.55
N SER A 141 -11.58 11.61 -1.74
CA SER A 141 -11.69 12.73 -0.82
C SER A 141 -12.89 13.61 -1.17
N LYS A 142 -13.61 14.09 -0.15
CA LYS A 142 -14.57 15.18 -0.32
C LYS A 142 -13.85 16.43 -0.84
N ALA A 143 -14.56 17.23 -1.64
CA ALA A 143 -14.02 18.44 -2.28
C ALA A 143 -13.21 19.36 -1.35
N ILE A 144 -13.64 19.53 -0.10
CA ILE A 144 -12.97 20.35 0.93
C ILE A 144 -11.61 19.74 1.34
N ARG A 145 -11.55 18.42 1.52
CA ARG A 145 -10.35 17.70 1.97
C ARG A 145 -9.31 17.49 0.86
N ILE A 146 -9.73 17.50 -0.40
CA ILE A 146 -8.83 17.36 -1.58
C ILE A 146 -7.66 18.36 -1.48
N LEU A 147 -7.92 19.59 -1.06
CA LEU A 147 -6.88 20.63 -0.96
C LEU A 147 -5.87 20.37 0.15
N GLN A 148 -6.34 19.94 1.33
CA GLN A 148 -5.45 19.59 2.45
C GLN A 148 -4.58 18.39 2.09
N ILE A 149 -5.17 17.39 1.44
CA ILE A 149 -4.47 16.18 1.02
C ILE A 149 -3.48 16.48 -0.09
N SER A 150 -3.85 17.27 -1.10
CA SER A 150 -2.94 17.63 -2.18
C SER A 150 -1.74 18.43 -1.69
N GLN A 151 -1.94 19.35 -0.75
CA GLN A 151 -0.83 20.08 -0.11
C GLN A 151 0.07 19.12 0.67
N SER A 152 -0.49 18.27 1.51
CA SER A 152 0.29 17.30 2.28
C SER A 152 1.09 16.34 1.39
N ILE A 153 0.54 15.91 0.25
CA ILE A 153 1.26 15.07 -0.71
C ILE A 153 2.37 15.88 -1.39
N LEU A 154 2.11 17.14 -1.75
CA LEU A 154 3.09 18.03 -2.36
C LEU A 154 4.29 18.29 -1.43
N ASP A 155 4.05 18.52 -0.14
CA ASP A 155 5.11 18.76 0.83
C ASP A 155 5.99 17.50 0.98
N HIS A 156 5.37 16.32 1.09
CA HIS A 156 6.08 15.03 1.16
C HIS A 156 6.95 14.74 -0.07
N ILE A 157 6.46 15.01 -1.29
CA ILE A 157 7.28 14.80 -2.51
C ILE A 157 8.39 15.84 -2.67
N ILE A 158 8.25 17.02 -2.05
CA ILE A 158 9.32 18.03 -1.99
C ILE A 158 10.42 17.53 -1.06
N GLU A 159 10.07 17.10 0.15
CA GLU A 159 10.99 16.55 1.15
C GLU A 159 11.78 15.35 0.61
N LEU A 160 11.11 14.45 -0.12
CA LEU A 160 11.74 13.28 -0.75
C LEU A 160 12.50 13.59 -2.05
N GLU A 161 12.58 14.86 -2.44
CA GLU A 161 13.20 15.31 -3.69
C GLU A 161 12.72 14.58 -4.96
N SER A 162 11.46 14.16 -4.99
CA SER A 162 10.92 13.34 -6.08
C SER A 162 11.08 13.99 -7.46
N ARG A 163 11.32 13.16 -8.48
CA ARG A 163 11.44 13.55 -9.89
C ARG A 163 10.31 13.03 -10.78
N ASP A 164 9.29 12.38 -10.21
CA ASP A 164 8.17 11.84 -11.02
C ASP A 164 7.28 12.98 -11.54
N SER A 165 7.45 13.32 -12.82
CA SER A 165 6.67 14.36 -13.51
C SER A 165 5.16 14.13 -13.46
N ARG A 166 4.71 12.87 -13.41
CA ARG A 166 3.28 12.52 -13.47
C ARG A 166 2.56 12.98 -12.20
N VAL A 167 3.22 12.89 -11.04
CA VAL A 167 2.67 13.32 -9.75
C VAL A 167 2.49 14.83 -9.71
N TYR A 168 3.49 15.58 -10.16
CA TYR A 168 3.40 17.04 -10.26
C TYR A 168 2.29 17.48 -11.23
N VAL A 169 2.17 16.83 -12.39
CA VAL A 169 1.11 17.13 -13.35
C VAL A 169 -0.28 16.85 -12.77
N LEU A 170 -0.45 15.73 -12.06
CA LEU A 170 -1.71 15.40 -11.40
C LEU A 170 -2.11 16.45 -10.35
N LEU A 171 -1.18 16.85 -9.48
CA LEU A 171 -1.42 17.89 -8.48
C LEU A 171 -1.77 19.24 -9.12
N SER A 172 -1.04 19.62 -10.18
CA SER A 172 -1.32 20.84 -10.94
C SER A 172 -2.72 20.83 -11.54
N ASN A 173 -3.17 19.71 -12.11
CA ASN A 173 -4.51 19.60 -12.67
C ASN A 173 -5.58 19.74 -11.59
N ILE A 174 -5.38 19.13 -10.42
CA ILE A 174 -6.30 19.23 -9.30
C ILE A 174 -6.43 20.68 -8.81
N TYR A 175 -5.30 21.40 -8.66
CA TYR A 175 -5.37 22.82 -8.32
C TYR A 175 -6.09 23.65 -9.38
N ALA A 176 -5.92 23.34 -10.67
CA ALA A 176 -6.65 24.01 -11.75
C ALA A 176 -8.17 23.76 -11.67
N THR A 177 -8.62 22.52 -11.39
CA THR A 177 -10.06 22.22 -11.20
C THR A 177 -10.68 22.96 -10.02
N LYS A 178 -9.87 23.33 -9.03
CA LYS A 178 -10.27 24.14 -7.87
C LYS A 178 -9.99 25.63 -8.04
N GLN A 179 -9.66 26.07 -9.26
CA GLN A 179 -9.37 27.48 -9.61
C GLN A 179 -8.24 28.11 -8.78
N ARG A 180 -7.35 27.30 -8.21
CA ARG A 180 -6.17 27.75 -7.43
C ARG A 180 -4.97 27.97 -8.35
N TRP A 181 -5.05 28.99 -9.20
CA TRP A 181 -4.02 29.30 -10.20
C TRP A 181 -2.65 29.63 -9.59
N THR A 182 -2.63 30.17 -8.37
CA THR A 182 -1.40 30.41 -7.61
C THR A 182 -0.64 29.11 -7.33
N ASP A 183 -1.35 28.06 -6.89
CA ASP A 183 -0.74 26.74 -6.65
C ASP A 183 -0.35 26.02 -7.94
N VAL A 184 -1.14 26.16 -9.01
CA VAL A 184 -0.75 25.67 -10.35
C VAL A 184 0.60 26.27 -10.75
N THR A 185 0.75 27.58 -10.58
CA THR A 185 1.98 28.30 -10.89
C THR A 185 3.13 27.87 -9.98
N ARG A 186 2.87 27.65 -8.68
CA ARG A 186 3.85 27.13 -7.73
C ARG A 186 4.38 25.76 -8.15
N VAL A 187 3.48 24.83 -8.49
CA VAL A 187 3.86 23.48 -8.94
C VAL A 187 4.67 23.54 -10.24
N ARG A 188 4.27 24.36 -11.21
CA ARG A 188 5.02 24.54 -12.47
C ARG A 188 6.41 25.13 -12.26
N ARG A 189 6.54 26.14 -11.39
CA ARG A 189 7.84 26.72 -11.03
C ARG A 189 8.73 25.68 -10.37
N LEU A 190 8.17 24.87 -9.46
CA LEU A 190 8.90 23.78 -8.82
C LEU A 190 9.39 22.73 -9.82
N MET A 191 8.55 22.34 -10.79
CA MET A 191 8.95 21.45 -11.88
C MET A 191 10.11 22.04 -12.69
N ASN A 192 10.01 23.31 -13.08
CA ASN A 192 11.06 24.00 -13.83
C ASN A 192 12.37 24.10 -13.05
N TYR A 193 12.30 24.48 -11.77
CA TYR A 193 13.46 24.56 -10.88
C TYR A 193 14.17 23.21 -10.75
N LYS A 194 13.40 22.11 -10.63
CA LYS A 194 13.94 20.74 -10.58
C LYS A 194 14.32 20.16 -11.95
N GLY A 195 14.16 20.91 -13.05
CA GLY A 195 14.39 20.41 -14.41
C GLY A 195 13.43 19.30 -14.85
N ILE A 196 12.30 19.13 -14.17
CA ILE A 196 11.30 18.09 -14.45
C ILE A 196 10.44 18.55 -15.63
N LYS A 197 10.57 17.85 -16.75
CA LYS A 197 9.72 18.06 -17.93
C LYS A 197 8.55 17.08 -17.89
N LYS A 198 7.38 17.54 -18.33
CA LYS A 198 6.25 16.64 -18.58
C LYS A 198 6.68 15.63 -19.64
N VAL A 199 6.53 14.34 -19.34
CA VAL A 199 6.67 13.29 -20.37
C VAL A 199 5.58 13.55 -21.41
N ALA A 200 5.98 13.87 -22.64
CA ALA A 200 5.04 13.98 -23.75
C ALA A 200 4.39 12.61 -23.94
N GLY A 201 3.07 12.53 -23.69
CA GLY A 201 2.32 11.33 -24.03
C GLY A 201 2.30 11.22 -25.55
N MET A 202 2.84 10.13 -26.10
CA MET A 202 2.48 9.76 -27.45
C MET A 202 1.01 9.35 -27.41
N SER A 203 0.17 10.07 -28.13
CA SER A 203 -1.13 9.58 -28.53
C SER A 203 -0.91 8.33 -29.39
N ILE A 204 -1.46 7.19 -28.98
CA ILE A 204 -1.68 6.04 -29.87
C ILE A 204 -3.15 6.10 -30.27
#